data_AF-A0A2S2QH39-F1
#
_entry.id   AF-A0A2S2QH39-F1
#
_cell.length_a   1.000
_cell.length_b   1.000
_cell.length_c   1.000
_cell.angle_alpha   90.00
_cell.angle_beta   90.00
_cell.angle_gamma   90.00
#
_symmetry.space_group_name_H-M   'P 1'
#
loop_
_entity.id
_entity.type
_entity.pdbx_description
1 polymer ?
#
loop_
_entity_poly.entity_id
_entity_poly.type
_entity_poly.pdbx_seq_one_letter_code
_entity_poly.pdbx_strand_id
1 'polypeptide(L)'
;VDLINHPKANIHEMLSDSHRRAATISLKFQFPFYGLLINSTTITTGGFLYLGDYIHSWLAATQYVAPLMANFDLSTSNVSNIYYMENDTALTVTWQDVILQDKPDVGKFTFQTTIHSNGNIIFAYKNLPINLKEINATNHPVKIGLSDAYVIDKVLFCEYSIKSFLILVYVVGHMEN
;
A
#
# COMPACT_ATOMS: atom_id res chain seq x y z
N VAL A 1 -0.59 14.55 -7.76
CA VAL A 1 0.61 15.06 -8.49
C VAL A 1 0.86 14.13 -9.65
N ASP A 2 1.00 14.64 -10.88
CA ASP A 2 1.40 13.79 -12.02
C ASP A 2 2.87 13.44 -11.87
N LEU A 3 3.17 12.19 -11.48
CA LEU A 3 4.54 11.71 -11.31
C LEU A 3 5.18 11.27 -12.64
N ILE A 4 4.39 10.97 -13.67
CA ILE A 4 4.86 10.32 -14.90
C ILE A 4 5.80 11.26 -15.67
N ASN A 5 5.44 12.54 -15.71
CA ASN A 5 6.18 13.58 -16.41
C ASN A 5 7.06 14.42 -15.47
N HIS A 6 7.17 14.03 -14.20
CA HIS A 6 7.81 14.86 -13.19
C HIS A 6 9.34 14.62 -13.15
N PRO A 7 10.19 15.65 -13.28
CA PRO A 7 11.64 15.48 -13.39
C PRO A 7 12.32 14.93 -12.13
N LYS A 8 11.61 14.91 -11.00
CA LYS A 8 12.08 14.36 -9.71
C LYS A 8 11.41 13.04 -9.32
N ALA A 9 10.54 12.49 -10.17
CA ALA A 9 9.94 11.19 -9.90
C ALA A 9 10.95 10.08 -10.18
N ASN A 10 10.97 9.08 -9.32
CA ASN A 10 11.76 7.88 -9.49
C ASN A 10 10.84 6.73 -9.93
N ILE A 11 11.33 5.91 -10.85
CA ILE A 11 10.69 4.65 -11.24
C ILE A 11 11.30 3.55 -10.37
N HIS A 12 10.45 2.74 -9.74
CA HIS A 12 10.95 1.62 -8.97
C HIS A 12 11.19 0.41 -9.90
N GLU A 13 12.38 0.31 -10.49
CA GLU A 13 12.72 -0.72 -11.49
C GLU A 13 12.44 -2.15 -11.00
N MET A 14 12.85 -2.50 -9.77
CA MET A 14 12.63 -3.84 -9.21
C MET A 14 11.14 -4.21 -9.06
N LEU A 15 10.28 -3.23 -8.81
CA LEU A 15 8.86 -3.47 -8.57
C LEU A 15 8.05 -3.45 -9.86
N SER A 16 8.48 -2.65 -10.85
CA SER A 16 7.75 -2.40 -12.09
C SER A 16 7.70 -3.61 -13.04
N ASP A 17 8.53 -4.63 -12.82
CA ASP A 17 8.49 -5.92 -13.55
C ASP A 17 8.39 -7.11 -12.57
N SER A 18 7.45 -7.04 -11.61
CA SER A 18 7.37 -8.08 -10.59
C SER A 18 5.97 -8.33 -10.04
N HIS A 19 5.81 -9.52 -9.46
CA HIS A 19 4.64 -9.93 -8.69
C HIS A 19 5.04 -10.20 -7.24
N ARG A 20 4.20 -9.76 -6.29
CA ARG A 20 4.38 -9.96 -4.84
C ARG A 20 5.76 -9.53 -4.33
N ARG A 21 6.21 -8.34 -4.77
CA ARG A 21 7.42 -7.72 -4.25
C ARG A 21 7.12 -6.49 -3.42
N ALA A 22 8.10 -6.16 -2.60
CA ALA A 22 8.06 -5.03 -1.70
C ALA A 22 9.46 -4.38 -1.68
N ALA A 23 9.52 -3.07 -1.55
CA ALA A 23 10.77 -2.35 -1.40
C ALA A 23 10.64 -1.26 -0.34
N THR A 24 11.56 -1.27 0.61
CA THR A 24 11.59 -0.32 1.72
C THR A 24 12.34 0.94 1.32
N ILE A 25 11.73 2.10 1.59
CA ILE A 25 12.34 3.41 1.44
C ILE A 25 12.39 4.12 2.81
N SER A 26 13.52 4.74 3.11
CA SER A 26 13.66 5.64 4.25
C SER A 26 13.23 7.05 3.85
N LEU A 27 12.31 7.63 4.61
CA LEU A 27 11.77 8.95 4.35
C LEU A 27 12.68 10.05 4.88
N LYS A 28 12.67 11.19 4.21
CA LYS A 28 13.34 12.42 4.67
C LYS A 28 12.63 13.13 5.83
N PHE A 29 11.46 12.64 6.21
CA PHE A 29 10.62 13.19 7.26
C PHE A 29 10.00 12.07 8.10
N GLN A 30 9.42 12.47 9.24
CA GLN A 30 8.60 11.58 10.05
C GLN A 30 7.14 12.00 9.93
N PHE A 31 6.22 11.06 10.01
CA PHE A 31 4.80 11.35 10.07
C PHE A 31 4.12 10.55 11.20
N PRO A 32 3.11 11.13 11.88
CA PRO A 32 2.35 10.41 12.88
C PRO A 32 1.41 9.39 12.22
N PHE A 33 1.41 8.16 12.73
CA PHE A 33 0.51 7.09 12.34
C PHE A 33 0.11 6.29 13.59
N TYR A 34 -1.16 6.38 14.01
CA TYR A 34 -1.71 5.73 15.21
C TYR A 34 -0.87 5.91 16.50
N GLY A 35 -0.30 7.10 16.69
CA GLY A 35 0.49 7.44 17.88
C GLY A 35 1.98 7.09 17.78
N LEU A 36 2.43 6.51 16.67
CA LEU A 36 3.84 6.27 16.36
C LEU A 36 4.34 7.28 15.33
N LEU A 37 5.61 7.64 15.42
CA LEU A 37 6.30 8.44 14.39
C LEU A 37 7.02 7.49 13.44
N ILE A 38 6.54 7.43 12.20
CA ILE A 38 7.07 6.55 11.16
C ILE A 38 8.03 7.33 10.27
N ASN A 39 9.18 6.74 9.96
CA ASN A 39 10.24 7.34 9.14
C ASN A 39 10.65 6.48 7.93
N SER A 40 9.98 5.36 7.70
CA SER A 40 10.22 4.48 6.57
C SER A 40 8.92 3.80 6.15
N THR A 41 8.88 3.36 4.90
CA THR A 41 7.72 2.62 4.40
C THR A 41 8.16 1.63 3.34
N THR A 42 7.42 0.54 3.20
CA THR A 42 7.64 -0.47 2.17
C THR A 42 6.56 -0.36 1.11
N ILE A 43 6.95 -0.01 -0.12
CA ILE A 43 6.07 0.04 -1.29
C ILE A 43 5.87 -1.36 -1.81
N THR A 44 4.63 -1.77 -2.06
CA THR A 44 4.32 -3.13 -2.54
C THR A 44 3.71 -3.10 -3.95
N THR A 45 3.89 -4.19 -4.70
CA THR A 45 3.20 -4.39 -5.98
C THR A 45 1.68 -4.49 -5.82
N GLY A 46 1.20 -4.92 -4.65
CA GLY A 46 -0.22 -5.15 -4.34
C GLY A 46 -1.04 -3.88 -4.09
N GLY A 47 -0.51 -2.68 -4.35
CA GLY A 47 -1.27 -1.43 -4.28
C GLY A 47 -1.38 -0.78 -2.89
N PHE A 48 -0.47 -1.12 -1.98
CA PHE A 48 -0.44 -0.55 -0.63
C PHE A 48 0.98 -0.29 -0.15
N LEU A 49 1.09 0.56 0.87
CA LEU A 49 2.29 0.82 1.64
C LEU A 49 2.22 0.05 2.95
N TYR A 50 3.26 -0.71 3.27
CA TYR A 50 3.44 -1.35 4.56
C TYR A 50 4.26 -0.44 5.49
N LEU A 51 3.81 -0.26 6.73
CA LEU A 51 4.41 0.67 7.70
C LEU A 51 5.04 -0.02 8.92
N GLY A 52 4.98 -1.34 9.01
CA GLY A 52 5.51 -2.03 10.19
C GLY A 52 7.00 -2.35 10.10
N ASP A 53 7.61 -2.51 11.27
CA ASP A 53 9.04 -2.84 11.41
C ASP A 53 9.34 -4.34 11.18
N TYR A 54 8.33 -5.21 11.24
CA TYR A 54 8.49 -6.67 11.19
C TYR A 54 7.99 -7.27 9.86
N ILE A 55 8.90 -7.51 8.93
CA ILE A 55 8.59 -8.22 7.67
C ILE A 55 8.44 -9.72 7.95
N HIS A 56 7.22 -10.15 8.30
CA HIS A 56 6.80 -11.55 8.20
C HIS A 56 5.63 -11.65 7.21
N SER A 57 5.60 -12.69 6.38
CA SER A 57 4.70 -12.80 5.20
C SER A 57 3.21 -12.63 5.48
N TRP A 58 2.75 -12.91 6.71
CA TRP A 58 1.36 -12.71 7.14
C TRP A 58 1.12 -11.34 7.80
N LEU A 59 2.16 -10.72 8.37
CA LEU A 59 2.10 -9.46 9.13
C LEU A 59 2.23 -8.21 8.26
N ALA A 60 2.80 -8.34 7.07
CA ALA A 60 2.85 -7.25 6.10
C ALA A 60 1.46 -6.70 5.72
N ALA A 61 0.39 -7.46 5.98
CA ALA A 61 -0.99 -7.10 5.65
C ALA A 61 -1.80 -6.51 6.83
N THR A 62 -1.17 -6.24 7.97
CA THR A 62 -1.87 -5.78 9.19
C THR A 62 -1.66 -4.30 9.50
N GLN A 63 -0.51 -3.71 9.12
CA GLN A 63 -0.22 -2.28 9.32
C GLN A 63 0.09 -1.59 7.98
N TYR A 64 -0.90 -0.90 7.40
CA TYR A 64 -0.81 -0.41 6.03
C TYR A 64 -1.55 0.90 5.76
N VAL A 65 -1.13 1.52 4.65
CA VAL A 65 -1.86 2.58 3.93
C VAL A 65 -2.19 2.05 2.55
N ALA A 66 -3.47 1.77 2.28
CA ALA A 66 -3.92 1.13 1.04
C ALA A 66 -4.89 2.04 0.28
N PRO A 67 -4.43 2.80 -0.72
CA PRO A 67 -5.35 3.44 -1.67
C PRO A 67 -6.18 2.37 -2.40
N LEU A 68 -5.58 1.23 -2.79
CA LEU A 68 -6.26 0.06 -3.31
C LEU A 68 -5.36 -1.18 -3.19
N MET A 69 -5.59 -2.01 -2.17
CA MET A 69 -4.92 -3.30 -2.02
C MET A 69 -5.68 -4.35 -2.85
N ALA A 70 -5.02 -5.02 -3.79
CA ALA A 70 -5.58 -6.12 -4.58
C ALA A 70 -4.48 -7.02 -5.17
N ASN A 71 -4.85 -8.09 -5.88
CA ASN A 71 -3.91 -9.00 -6.54
C ASN A 71 -3.33 -8.41 -7.83
N PHE A 72 -2.63 -7.28 -7.74
CA PHE A 72 -1.99 -6.67 -8.90
C PHE A 72 -0.70 -7.41 -9.28
N ASP A 73 -0.48 -7.52 -10.59
CA ASP A 73 0.72 -8.12 -11.17
C ASP A 73 1.30 -7.20 -12.24
N LEU A 74 2.47 -6.62 -11.95
CA LEU A 74 3.14 -5.70 -12.85
C LEU A 74 3.98 -6.44 -13.90
N SER A 75 4.35 -7.71 -13.67
CA SER A 75 5.12 -8.51 -14.62
C SER A 75 4.34 -8.90 -15.88
N THR A 76 3.02 -8.78 -15.83
CA THR A 76 2.13 -9.12 -16.95
C THR A 76 2.11 -8.06 -18.05
N SER A 77 2.71 -6.88 -17.83
CA SER A 77 2.62 -5.76 -18.76
C SER A 77 3.85 -4.87 -18.71
N ASN A 78 4.48 -4.67 -19.87
CA ASN A 78 5.66 -3.81 -20.05
C ASN A 78 5.39 -2.31 -19.83
N VAL A 79 4.13 -1.91 -19.58
CA VAL A 79 3.76 -0.52 -19.33
C VAL A 79 3.36 -0.26 -17.88
N SER A 80 3.18 -1.32 -17.08
CA SER A 80 2.84 -1.19 -15.66
C SER A 80 4.06 -0.70 -14.91
N ASN A 81 3.93 0.38 -14.15
CA ASN A 81 5.06 0.96 -13.43
C ASN A 81 4.64 1.50 -12.06
N ILE A 82 5.56 1.46 -11.11
CA ILE A 82 5.40 2.14 -9.82
C ILE A 82 6.33 3.34 -9.78
N TYR A 83 5.74 4.52 -9.66
CA TYR A 83 6.44 5.77 -9.50
C TYR A 83 6.37 6.21 -8.05
N TYR A 84 7.44 6.81 -7.56
CA TYR A 84 7.41 7.49 -6.28
C TYR A 84 8.23 8.77 -6.32
N MET A 85 7.82 9.72 -5.49
CA MET A 85 8.54 10.97 -5.29
C MET A 85 8.42 11.36 -3.83
N GLU A 86 9.55 11.71 -3.23
CA GLU A 86 9.59 12.26 -1.88
C GLU A 86 10.28 13.62 -1.85
N ASN A 87 9.86 14.43 -0.89
CA ASN A 87 10.54 15.63 -0.46
C ASN A 87 10.52 15.67 1.08
N ASP A 88 10.93 16.78 1.68
CA ASP A 88 11.06 16.90 3.14
C ASP A 88 9.71 16.97 3.87
N THR A 89 8.57 16.99 3.15
CA THR A 89 7.23 17.14 3.74
C THR A 89 6.20 16.14 3.24
N ALA A 90 6.48 15.41 2.18
CA ALA A 90 5.55 14.46 1.59
C ALA A 90 6.23 13.35 0.79
N LEU A 91 5.63 12.15 0.86
CA LEU A 91 5.87 11.04 -0.04
C LEU A 91 4.64 10.85 -0.90
N THR A 92 4.83 10.68 -2.19
CA THR A 92 3.80 10.32 -3.16
C THR A 92 4.18 9.03 -3.87
N VAL A 93 3.24 8.08 -3.97
CA VAL A 93 3.44 6.80 -4.68
C VAL A 93 2.28 6.54 -5.61
N THR A 94 2.57 6.24 -6.88
CA THR A 94 1.61 5.99 -7.95
C THR A 94 1.81 4.58 -8.49
N TRP A 95 0.73 3.79 -8.49
CA TRP A 95 0.64 2.54 -9.23
C TRP A 95 0.00 2.86 -10.58
N GLN A 96 0.81 2.89 -11.62
CA GLN A 96 0.37 3.25 -12.96
C GLN A 96 0.11 1.99 -13.78
N ASP A 97 -1.06 1.98 -14.42
CA ASP A 97 -1.46 1.00 -15.43
C ASP A 97 -1.35 -0.46 -14.98
N VAL A 98 -1.49 -0.70 -13.67
CA VAL A 98 -1.35 -2.03 -13.07
C VAL A 98 -2.55 -2.92 -13.39
N ILE A 99 -2.30 -4.22 -13.56
CA ILE A 99 -3.31 -5.19 -14.01
C ILE A 99 -3.62 -6.17 -12.88
N LEU A 100 -4.89 -6.55 -12.75
CA LEU A 100 -5.29 -7.60 -11.82
C LEU A 100 -4.88 -8.97 -12.38
N GLN A 101 -4.12 -9.73 -11.59
CA GLN A 101 -3.65 -11.06 -11.97
C GLN A 101 -4.82 -12.01 -12.27
N ASP A 102 -5.87 -11.97 -11.46
CA ASP A 102 -7.02 -12.88 -11.59
C ASP A 102 -7.94 -12.52 -12.76
N LYS A 103 -7.83 -11.30 -13.31
CA LYS A 103 -8.76 -10.79 -14.31
C LYS A 103 -8.10 -9.72 -15.20
N PRO A 104 -7.14 -10.08 -16.06
CA PRO A 104 -6.39 -9.11 -16.86
C PRO A 104 -7.25 -8.35 -17.88
N ASP A 105 -8.37 -8.96 -18.32
CA ASP A 105 -9.23 -8.41 -19.37
C ASP A 105 -10.08 -7.20 -18.93
N VAL A 106 -10.19 -6.93 -17.61
CA VAL A 106 -10.99 -5.79 -17.12
C VAL A 106 -10.31 -4.45 -17.36
N GLY A 107 -9.04 -4.45 -17.79
CA GLY A 107 -8.27 -3.25 -18.03
C GLY A 107 -7.36 -2.87 -16.87
N LYS A 108 -6.80 -1.67 -16.99
CA LYS A 108 -5.68 -1.19 -16.18
C LYS A 108 -6.14 -0.27 -15.06
N PHE A 109 -5.52 -0.36 -13.91
CA PHE A 109 -5.81 0.48 -12.76
C PHE A 109 -4.72 1.54 -12.62
N THR A 110 -5.13 2.78 -12.35
CA THR A 110 -4.18 3.84 -11.99
C THR A 110 -4.68 4.60 -10.78
N PHE A 111 -3.89 4.56 -9.72
CA PHE A 111 -4.21 5.18 -8.44
C PHE A 111 -2.93 5.56 -7.70
N GLN A 112 -3.08 6.39 -6.68
CA GLN A 112 -1.97 7.03 -6.00
C GLN A 112 -2.31 7.28 -4.54
N THR A 113 -1.28 7.30 -3.70
CA THR A 113 -1.35 7.78 -2.32
C THR A 113 -0.31 8.86 -2.08
N THR A 114 -0.63 9.82 -1.21
CA THR A 114 0.30 10.83 -0.71
C THR A 114 0.25 10.84 0.81
N ILE A 115 1.40 10.69 1.47
CA ILE A 115 1.57 10.81 2.91
C ILE A 115 2.32 12.11 3.19
N HIS A 116 1.77 12.96 4.04
CA HIS A 116 2.39 14.20 4.49
C HIS A 116 3.03 14.03 5.88
N SER A 117 4.06 14.82 6.17
CA SER A 117 4.75 14.83 7.47
C SER A 117 3.85 15.20 8.65
N ASN A 118 2.75 15.91 8.39
CA ASN A 118 1.75 16.22 9.41
C ASN A 118 0.76 15.06 9.69
N GLY A 119 0.87 13.93 9.00
CA GLY A 119 0.00 12.76 9.15
C GLY A 119 -1.18 12.74 8.19
N ASN A 120 -1.38 13.75 7.34
CA ASN A 120 -2.42 13.72 6.32
C ASN A 120 -2.10 12.66 5.28
N ILE A 121 -3.08 11.82 4.95
CA ILE A 121 -3.00 10.79 3.93
C ILE A 121 -4.09 11.05 2.88
N ILE A 122 -3.70 11.09 1.62
CA ILE A 122 -4.59 11.40 0.48
C ILE A 122 -4.55 10.24 -0.51
N PHE A 123 -5.73 9.74 -0.88
CA PHE A 123 -5.88 8.78 -1.98
C PHE A 123 -6.41 9.49 -3.22
N ALA A 124 -5.83 9.16 -4.38
CA ALA A 124 -6.24 9.70 -5.67
C ALA A 124 -6.42 8.57 -6.68
N TYR A 125 -7.55 8.57 -7.38
CA TYR A 125 -7.92 7.54 -8.35
C TYR A 125 -8.05 8.17 -9.72
N LYS A 126 -7.30 7.66 -10.71
CA LYS A 126 -7.34 8.15 -12.10
C LYS A 126 -8.13 7.21 -13.00
N ASN A 127 -7.92 5.90 -12.85
CA ASN A 127 -8.63 4.90 -13.64
C ASN A 127 -8.96 3.67 -12.79
N LEU A 128 -10.26 3.35 -12.69
CA LEU A 128 -10.81 2.17 -12.03
C LEU A 128 -11.84 1.54 -12.99
N PRO A 129 -11.45 0.57 -13.82
CA PRO A 129 -12.28 0.12 -14.95
C PRO A 129 -13.47 -0.76 -14.55
N ILE A 130 -13.50 -1.25 -13.30
CA ILE A 130 -14.60 -2.05 -12.74
C ILE A 130 -14.95 -1.57 -11.33
N ASN A 131 -16.13 -1.94 -10.84
CA ASN A 131 -16.50 -1.71 -9.46
C ASN A 131 -15.58 -2.54 -8.53
N LEU A 132 -15.14 -1.93 -7.43
CA LEU A 132 -14.27 -2.57 -6.44
C LEU A 132 -14.88 -3.85 -5.84
N LYS A 133 -16.22 -3.94 -5.76
CA LYS A 133 -16.94 -5.13 -5.29
C LYS A 133 -16.80 -6.34 -6.22
N GLU A 134 -16.39 -6.12 -7.47
CA GLU A 134 -16.20 -7.16 -8.48
C GLU A 134 -14.77 -7.72 -8.49
N ILE A 135 -13.87 -7.14 -7.69
CA ILE A 135 -12.49 -7.64 -7.55
C ILE A 135 -12.51 -8.90 -6.70
N ASN A 136 -11.89 -9.97 -7.20
CA ASN A 136 -11.83 -11.24 -6.49
C ASN A 136 -10.92 -11.13 -5.25
N ALA A 137 -11.45 -11.52 -4.08
CA ALA A 137 -10.73 -11.50 -2.82
C ALA A 137 -10.20 -12.89 -2.36
N THR A 138 -10.37 -13.94 -3.17
CA THR A 138 -10.00 -15.32 -2.79
C THR A 138 -8.49 -15.53 -2.70
N ASN A 139 -7.74 -15.04 -3.69
CA ASN A 139 -6.28 -15.26 -3.78
C ASN A 139 -5.46 -14.16 -3.09
N HIS A 140 -6.06 -13.00 -2.87
CA HIS A 140 -5.46 -11.85 -2.22
C HIS A 140 -6.56 -10.96 -1.63
N PRO A 141 -6.37 -10.36 -0.44
CA PRO A 141 -7.38 -9.47 0.12
C PRO A 141 -7.58 -8.23 -0.76
N VAL A 142 -8.82 -7.74 -0.77
CA VAL A 142 -9.19 -6.45 -1.37
C VAL A 142 -9.49 -5.47 -0.25
N LYS A 143 -8.68 -4.41 -0.13
CA LYS A 143 -8.82 -3.43 0.96
C LYS A 143 -8.59 -2.01 0.47
N ILE A 144 -9.28 -1.05 1.09
CA ILE A 144 -9.05 0.38 0.95
C ILE A 144 -9.07 0.99 2.34
N GLY A 145 -8.12 1.86 2.64
CA GLY A 145 -8.06 2.56 3.91
C GLY A 145 -6.75 2.37 4.65
N LEU A 146 -6.83 2.57 5.96
CA LEU A 146 -5.71 2.52 6.89
C LEU A 146 -5.93 1.37 7.87
N SER A 147 -4.83 0.74 8.25
CA SER A 147 -4.85 -0.31 9.26
C SER A 147 -3.61 -0.21 10.12
N ASP A 148 -3.80 -0.41 11.41
CA ASP A 148 -2.71 -0.58 12.37
C ASP A 148 -2.82 -1.91 13.10
N ALA A 149 -1.68 -2.43 13.57
CA ALA A 149 -1.63 -3.67 14.32
C ALA A 149 -0.55 -3.64 15.41
N TYR A 150 -0.92 -4.13 16.60
CA TYR A 150 -0.01 -4.26 17.73
C TYR A 150 0.28 -5.74 18.03
N VAL A 151 1.53 -6.05 18.37
CA VAL A 151 1.97 -7.39 18.78
C VAL A 151 2.23 -7.40 20.28
N ILE A 152 1.49 -8.23 21.02
CA ILE A 152 1.74 -8.45 22.45
C ILE A 152 2.56 -9.73 22.58
N ASP A 153 3.87 -9.61 22.83
CA ASP A 153 4.79 -10.78 22.89
C ASP A 153 4.95 -11.39 24.30
N LYS A 154 4.24 -10.90 25.33
CA LYS A 154 4.25 -11.53 26.67
C LYS A 154 2.89 -11.50 27.35
N VAL A 155 2.27 -12.66 27.44
CA VAL A 155 1.41 -13.01 28.58
C VAL A 155 2.22 -14.01 29.41
N LEU A 156 2.74 -13.59 30.56
CA LEU A 156 3.24 -14.53 31.57
C LEU A 156 2.01 -15.21 32.21
N PHE A 157 1.43 -16.19 31.51
CA PHE A 157 0.56 -17.18 32.11
C PHE A 157 1.03 -18.55 31.62
N CYS A 158 1.19 -19.47 32.57
CA CYS A 158 1.62 -20.85 32.33
C CYS A 158 0.87 -21.48 31.15
N GLU A 159 1.64 -22.14 30.29
CA GLU A 159 1.27 -23.01 29.17
C GLU A 159 0.37 -22.39 28.07
N TYR A 160 0.87 -22.49 26.83
CA TYR A 160 0.32 -22.02 25.54
C TYR A 160 0.63 -20.56 25.15
N SER A 161 1.63 -20.41 24.28
CA SER A 161 1.90 -19.15 23.56
C SER A 161 0.79 -18.91 22.52
N ILE A 162 -0.06 -17.91 22.77
CA ILE A 162 -1.03 -17.40 21.80
C ILE A 162 -0.59 -16.00 21.40
N LYS A 163 -0.12 -15.83 20.14
CA LYS A 163 0.08 -14.50 19.56
C LYS A 163 -1.28 -13.93 19.17
N SER A 164 -1.69 -12.85 19.84
CA SER A 164 -2.92 -12.12 19.51
C SER A 164 -2.57 -10.83 18.76
N PHE A 165 -3.24 -10.58 17.63
CA PHE A 165 -3.14 -9.33 16.85
C PHE A 165 -4.48 -8.59 16.93
N LEU A 166 -4.44 -7.32 17.34
CA LEU A 166 -5.59 -6.43 17.21
C LEU A 166 -5.39 -5.58 15.96
N ILE A 167 -6.35 -5.63 15.03
CA ILE A 167 -6.33 -4.85 13.79
C ILE A 167 -7.39 -3.75 13.89
N LEU A 168 -6.98 -2.49 13.78
CA LEU A 168 -7.89 -1.35 13.75
C LEU A 168 -8.01 -0.83 12.31
N VAL A 169 -9.14 -1.09 11.64
CA VAL A 169 -9.39 -0.65 10.26
C VAL A 169 -10.31 0.57 10.27
N TYR A 170 -9.86 1.70 9.73
CA TYR A 170 -10.74 2.82 9.41
C TYR A 170 -10.87 2.94 7.90
N VAL A 171 -12.08 2.67 7.39
CA VAL A 171 -12.46 2.98 6.02
C VAL A 171 -13.06 4.38 6.03
N VAL A 172 -12.28 5.39 5.64
CA VAL A 172 -12.81 6.72 5.32
C VAL A 172 -13.03 6.73 3.80
N GLY A 173 -14.26 6.51 3.38
CA GLY A 173 -14.67 6.59 1.98
C GLY A 173 -15.93 7.42 1.86
N HIS A 174 -15.80 8.68 1.43
CA HIS A 174 -16.89 9.41 0.79
C HIS A 174 -16.58 9.40 -0.71
N MET A 175 -17.28 8.56 -1.45
CA MET A 175 -17.27 8.53 -2.91
C MET A 175 -18.61 9.12 -3.35
N GLU A 176 -18.62 10.36 -3.82
CA GLU A 176 -19.78 10.90 -4.53
C GLU A 176 -19.80 10.31 -5.94
N ASN A 177 -21.01 9.86 -6.32
CA ASN A 177 -21.31 9.15 -7.57
C ASN A 177 -20.97 9.94 -8.84
#